data_AF-A0A2I0V8J1-F1
#
_entry.id   AF-A0A2I0V8J1-F1
#
_cell.length_a   1.000
_cell.length_b   1.000
_cell.length_c   1.000
_cell.angle_alpha   90.00
_cell.angle_beta   90.00
_cell.angle_gamma   90.00
#
_symmetry.space_group_name_H-M   'P 1'
#
loop_
_entity.id
_entity.type
_entity.pdbx_description
1 polymer ?
#
loop_
_entity_poly.entity_id
_entity_poly.type
_entity_poly.pdbx_seq_one_letter_code
_entity_poly.pdbx_strand_id
1 'polypeptide(L)'
;MAVHDDCKLKFLELKAKRTHRFIIYKIEEKLKQVMVEKLGEPTLTYEDFISNLPTNECRYAIYDFDFVTEDNCQKSKIFFIAW
;
A
#
# COMPACT_ATOMS: atom_id res chain seq x y z
N MET A 1 8.24 18.83 -1.62
CA MET A 1 7.37 17.73 -1.16
C MET A 1 8.23 16.82 -0.31
N ALA A 2 7.93 16.69 0.98
CA ALA A 2 8.64 15.79 1.89
C ALA A 2 7.90 14.45 1.99
N VAL A 3 8.55 13.41 2.50
CA VAL A 3 7.94 12.11 2.79
C VAL A 3 8.10 11.86 4.28
N HIS A 4 7.01 11.59 4.99
CA HIS A 4 7.07 11.24 6.41
C HIS A 4 7.79 9.90 6.58
N ASP A 5 8.68 9.79 7.58
CA ASP A 5 9.54 8.60 7.76
C ASP A 5 8.75 7.30 7.91
N ASP A 6 7.55 7.37 8.50
CA ASP A 6 6.63 6.24 8.60
C ASP A 6 6.30 5.61 7.23
N CYS A 7 6.29 6.38 6.14
CA CYS A 7 6.02 5.82 4.82
C CYS A 7 7.07 4.76 4.45
N LYS A 8 8.34 5.07 4.73
CA LYS A 8 9.47 4.16 4.52
C LYS A 8 9.45 3.02 5.52
N LEU A 9 9.20 3.29 6.79
CA LEU A 9 9.15 2.26 7.83
C LEU A 9 8.06 1.21 7.51
N LYS A 10 6.85 1.65 7.18
CA LYS A 10 5.73 0.76 6.84
C LYS A 10 5.95 0.01 5.53
N PHE A 11 6.55 0.65 4.53
CA PHE A 11 6.96 -0.06 3.31
C PHE A 11 8.00 -1.16 3.59
N LEU A 12 8.99 -0.89 4.45
CA LEU A 12 9.99 -1.89 4.84
C LEU A 12 9.38 -3.04 5.64
N GLU A 13 8.44 -2.76 6.53
CA GLU A 13 7.66 -3.79 7.26
C GLU A 13 6.89 -4.69 6.29
N LEU A 14 6.14 -4.11 5.33
CA LEU A 14 5.45 -4.86 4.27
C LEU A 14 6.44 -5.71 3.46
N LYS A 15 7.50 -5.10 2.93
CA LYS A 15 8.46 -5.77 2.05
C LYS A 15 9.20 -6.92 2.73
N ALA A 16 9.59 -6.74 3.99
CA ALA A 16 10.42 -7.72 4.70
C ALA A 16 9.59 -8.78 5.43
N LYS A 17 8.45 -8.40 6.01
CA LYS A 17 7.68 -9.26 6.92
C LYS A 17 6.28 -9.59 6.41
N ARG A 18 5.85 -8.99 5.28
CA ARG A 18 4.49 -9.14 4.73
C ARG A 18 3.40 -8.84 5.76
N THR A 19 3.64 -7.85 6.61
CA THR A 19 2.72 -7.45 7.70
C THR A 19 1.52 -6.66 7.20
N HIS A 20 1.51 -6.23 5.94
CA HIS A 20 0.43 -5.44 5.36
C HIS A 20 0.11 -5.94 3.96
N ARG A 21 -1.18 -6.04 3.62
CA ARG A 21 -1.63 -6.32 2.24
C ARG A 21 -1.43 -5.11 1.34
N PHE A 22 -1.73 -3.93 1.87
CA PHE A 22 -1.57 -2.67 1.16
C PHE A 22 -1.21 -1.52 2.12
N ILE A 23 -0.65 -0.47 1.56
CA ILE A 23 -0.40 0.81 2.24
C ILE A 23 -0.96 1.91 1.34
N ILE A 24 -1.81 2.76 1.86
CA ILE A 24 -2.32 3.94 1.16
C ILE A 24 -1.62 5.18 1.73
N TYR A 25 -1.11 6.01 0.84
CA TYR A 25 -0.47 7.28 1.14
C TYR A 25 -1.31 8.43 0.60
N LYS A 26 -1.42 9.48 1.41
CA LYS A 26 -2.00 10.76 1.00
C LYS A 26 -0.95 11.86 1.01
N ILE A 27 -1.18 12.90 0.21
CA ILE A 27 -0.41 14.13 0.27
C ILE A 27 -1.16 15.11 1.17
N GLU A 28 -0.57 15.52 2.27
CA GLU A 28 -1.09 16.61 3.08
C GLU A 28 -0.59 17.93 2.53
N GLU A 29 -1.46 18.65 1.80
CA GLU A 29 -1.08 19.85 1.04
C GLU A 29 -0.53 20.97 1.92
N LYS A 30 -1.12 21.17 3.11
CA LYS A 30 -0.71 22.21 4.06
C LYS A 30 0.73 22.00 4.55
N LEU A 31 1.09 20.74 4.79
CA LEU A 31 2.44 20.36 5.24
C LEU A 31 3.39 20.07 4.07
N LYS A 32 2.87 20.01 2.84
CA LYS A 32 3.59 19.58 1.63
C LYS A 32 4.34 18.25 1.86
N GLN A 33 3.65 17.29 2.48
CA GLN A 33 4.24 16.04 2.95
C GLN A 33 3.37 14.82 2.59
N VAL A 34 4.01 13.74 2.13
CA VAL A 34 3.39 12.43 1.94
C VAL A 34 3.32 11.71 3.28
N MET A 35 2.14 11.21 3.65
CA MET A 35 1.91 10.50 4.91
C MET A 35 1.14 9.21 4.67
N VAL A 36 1.28 8.25 5.60
CA VAL A 36 0.44 7.06 5.63
C VAL A 36 -0.99 7.48 5.96
N GLU A 37 -1.93 7.11 5.09
CA GLU A 37 -3.36 7.27 5.34
C GLU A 37 -3.95 5.98 5.94
N LYS A 38 -3.61 4.83 5.36
CA LYS A 38 -4.13 3.54 5.82
C LYS A 38 -3.14 2.41 5.65
N LEU A 39 -3.14 1.49 6.61
CA LEU A 39 -2.47 0.19 6.54
C LEU A 39 -3.55 -0.89 6.42
N GLY A 40 -3.42 -1.73 5.41
CA GLY A 40 -4.29 -2.89 5.23
C GLY A 40 -3.69 -4.12 5.88
N GLU A 41 -4.44 -4.82 6.73
CA GLU A 41 -4.02 -6.10 7.31
C GLU A 41 -3.79 -7.15 6.21
N PRO A 42 -2.91 -8.16 6.42
CA PRO A 42 -2.60 -9.18 5.42
C PRO A 42 -3.82 -9.97 4.90
N THR A 43 -4.86 -10.06 5.72
CA THR A 43 -6.12 -10.78 5.46
C THR A 43 -7.13 -10.00 4.64
N LEU A 44 -6.92 -8.69 4.42
CA LEU A 44 -7.84 -7.87 3.64
C LEU A 44 -7.76 -8.22 2.15
N THR A 45 -8.88 -8.04 1.45
CA THR A 45 -9.01 -8.37 0.03
C THR A 45 -8.69 -7.18 -0.89
N TYR A 46 -8.73 -7.43 -2.19
CA TYR A 46 -8.65 -6.36 -3.19
C TYR A 46 -9.86 -5.42 -3.12
N GLU A 47 -11.07 -5.93 -2.86
CA GLU A 47 -12.25 -5.07 -2.67
C GLU A 47 -12.09 -4.16 -1.45
N ASP A 48 -11.53 -4.67 -0.35
CA ASP A 48 -11.21 -3.86 0.82
C ASP A 48 -10.22 -2.74 0.46
N PHE A 49 -9.17 -3.04 -0.32
CA PHE A 49 -8.23 -2.03 -0.80
C PHE A 49 -8.92 -0.93 -1.62
N ILE A 50 -9.71 -1.31 -2.62
CA ILE A 50 -10.40 -0.38 -3.52
C ILE A 50 -11.43 0.48 -2.76
N SER A 51 -12.13 -0.09 -1.78
CA SER A 51 -13.08 0.65 -0.94
C SER A 51 -12.45 1.81 -0.15
N ASN A 52 -11.13 1.79 0.02
CA ASN A 52 -10.37 2.82 0.72
C ASN A 52 -9.73 3.85 -0.22
N LEU A 53 -9.87 3.69 -1.54
CA LEU A 53 -9.40 4.68 -2.51
C LEU A 53 -10.54 5.64 -2.87
N PRO A 54 -10.40 6.95 -2.58
CA PRO A 54 -11.44 7.93 -2.88
C PRO A 54 -11.57 8.19 -4.38
N THR A 55 -12.78 8.39 -4.89
CA THR A 55 -13.02 8.63 -6.33
C THR A 55 -12.63 10.04 -6.79
N ASN A 56 -12.55 10.99 -5.86
CA ASN A 56 -12.44 12.43 -6.15
C ASN A 56 -11.08 13.02 -5.73
N GLU A 57 -10.18 12.19 -5.20
CA GLU A 57 -8.86 12.63 -4.74
C GLU A 57 -7.80 11.60 -5.13
N CYS A 58 -6.61 12.06 -5.46
CA CYS A 58 -5.51 11.17 -5.79
C CYS A 58 -4.89 10.52 -4.55
N ARG A 59 -4.33 9.31 -4.72
CA ARG A 59 -3.55 8.60 -3.70
C ARG A 59 -2.35 7.91 -4.33
N TYR A 60 -1.32 7.69 -3.54
CA TYR A 60 -0.32 6.67 -3.87
C TYR A 60 -0.58 5.44 -3.03
N ALA A 61 -0.33 4.26 -3.57
CA ALA A 61 -0.48 3.03 -2.81
C ALA A 61 0.62 2.01 -3.12
N ILE A 62 0.88 1.17 -2.14
CA ILE A 62 1.62 -0.08 -2.30
C ILE A 62 0.63 -1.21 -2.11
N TYR A 63 0.66 -2.19 -3.00
CA TYR A 63 -0.14 -3.41 -2.89
C TYR A 63 0.76 -4.64 -3.07
N ASP A 64 0.79 -5.53 -2.08
CA ASP A 64 1.49 -6.82 -2.20
C ASP A 64 0.52 -7.83 -2.82
N PHE A 65 0.60 -7.99 -4.14
CA PHE A 65 -0.24 -8.90 -4.90
C PHE A 65 0.33 -10.31 -4.81
N ASP A 66 -0.35 -11.20 -4.09
CA ASP A 66 0.02 -12.61 -3.99
C ASP A 66 -0.76 -13.46 -5.00
N PHE A 67 -0.08 -14.47 -5.53
CA PHE A 67 -0.63 -15.39 -6.51
C PHE A 67 0.08 -16.74 -6.41
N VAL A 68 -0.65 -17.78 -6.82
CA VAL A 68 -0.12 -19.14 -6.93
C VAL A 68 0.28 -19.38 -8.39
N THR A 69 1.52 -19.82 -8.63
CA THR A 69 1.95 -20.20 -9.97
C THR A 69 1.42 -21.58 -10.36
N GLU A 70 1.51 -21.94 -11.64
CA GLU A 70 1.13 -23.27 -12.14
C GLU A 70 1.82 -24.41 -11.38
N ASP A 71 3.08 -24.20 -10.95
CA ASP A 71 3.84 -25.14 -10.12
C ASP A 71 3.43 -25.14 -8.62
N ASN A 72 2.25 -24.63 -8.28
CA ASN A 72 1.70 -24.52 -6.92
C ASN A 72 2.63 -23.80 -5.92
N CYS A 73 3.40 -22.81 -6.40
CA CYS A 73 4.30 -22.00 -5.58
C CYS A 73 3.68 -20.63 -5.27
N GLN A 74 3.62 -20.26 -3.99
CA GLN A 74 3.18 -18.92 -3.58
C GLN A 74 4.23 -17.88 -3.97
N LYS A 75 3.85 -16.92 -4.82
CA LYS A 75 4.67 -15.76 -5.15
C LYS A 75 3.91 -14.49 -4.80
N SER A 76 4.63 -13.38 -4.69
CA SER A 76 4.02 -12.07 -4.61
C SER A 76 4.80 -11.04 -5.42
N LYS A 77 4.10 -10.00 -5.86
CA LYS A 77 4.66 -8.83 -6.53
C LYS A 77 4.16 -7.57 -5.85
N ILE A 78 5.09 -6.71 -5.49
CA ILE A 78 4.78 -5.41 -4.93
C ILE A 78 4.48 -4.45 -6.08
N PHE A 79 3.27 -3.90 -6.09
CA PHE A 79 2.86 -2.86 -7.02
C PHE A 79 2.86 -1.50 -6.35
N PHE A 80 3.41 -0.51 -7.06
CA PHE A 80 3.23 0.90 -6.75
C PHE A 80 2.14 1.44 -7.67
N ILE A 81 1.14 2.09 -7.07
CA ILE A 81 -0.07 2.55 -7.76
C ILE A 81 -0.16 4.07 -7.56
N ALA A 82 -0.35 4.79 -8.66
CA ALA A 82 -0.80 6.17 -8.65
C ALA A 82 -2.28 6.15 -9.01
N TRP A 83 -3.12 6.45 -8.03
CA TRP A 83 -4.57 6.47 -8.11
C TRP A 83 -5.08 7.89 -8.32
#